data_AF-A0A1I6Y938-F1
#
_entry.id   AF-A0A1I6Y938-F1
#
_cell.length_a   1.000
_cell.length_b   1.000
_cell.length_c   1.000
_cell.angle_alpha   90.00
_cell.angle_beta   90.00
_cell.angle_gamma   90.00
#
_symmetry.space_group_name_H-M   'P 1'
#
loop_
_entity.id
_entity.type
_entity.pdbx_description
1 polymer ?
#
loop_
_entity_poly.entity_id
_entity_poly.type
_entity_poly.pdbx_seq_one_letter_code
_entity_poly.pdbx_strand_id
1 'polypeptide(L)'
;MLAPLVTVEYVQTPGEFVSGQVRSVREKVDLLAGSVAETVAAEAQQVSAVRSQVGEYIREQRSAARVSLRELARTAGVSNPYLSQVERGLRKPSAEILAAIARGLKISAESLYEQAGILDRRAGNPDTVAAIRSDDQLSERHKAVLIELYETYVREYAVSGTPPSPARTAGTAPGVPPAPDPNPSKESA
;
A
#
# COMPACT_ATOMS: atom_id res chain seq x y z
N MET A 1 -59.11 -22.30 -58.97
CA MET A 1 -57.67 -22.28 -59.27
C MET A 1 -56.99 -21.38 -58.26
N LEU A 2 -56.31 -21.96 -57.27
CA LEU A 2 -55.50 -21.26 -56.26
C LEU A 2 -54.26 -22.14 -56.03
N ALA A 3 -53.07 -21.63 -56.33
CA ALA A 3 -51.80 -22.31 -56.06
C ALA A 3 -51.30 -21.89 -54.66
N PRO A 4 -50.77 -22.80 -53.82
CA PRO A 4 -50.16 -22.41 -52.56
C PRO A 4 -48.71 -21.96 -52.81
N LEU A 5 -48.34 -20.82 -52.20
CA LEU A 5 -46.96 -20.39 -52.05
C LEU A 5 -46.23 -21.35 -51.10
N VAL A 6 -45.18 -22.00 -51.58
CA VAL A 6 -44.22 -22.73 -50.72
C VAL A 6 -43.26 -21.72 -50.13
N THR A 7 -43.36 -21.48 -48.83
CA THR A 7 -42.38 -20.70 -48.07
C THR A 7 -41.14 -21.57 -47.85
N VAL A 8 -40.03 -21.21 -48.48
CA VAL A 8 -38.73 -21.86 -48.25
C VAL A 8 -38.21 -21.38 -46.89
N GLU A 9 -38.24 -22.25 -45.87
CA GLU A 9 -37.49 -22.03 -44.63
C GLU A 9 -35.99 -22.12 -44.96
N TYR A 10 -35.31 -20.99 -44.84
CA TYR A 10 -33.87 -20.88 -45.08
C TYR A 10 -33.12 -21.52 -43.91
N VAL A 11 -32.80 -22.82 -44.03
CA VAL A 11 -31.92 -23.51 -43.08
C VAL A 11 -30.50 -22.97 -43.28
N GLN A 12 -29.98 -22.24 -42.28
CA GLN A 12 -28.61 -21.74 -42.28
C GLN A 12 -27.62 -22.86 -42.62
N THR A 13 -26.72 -22.61 -43.57
CA THR A 13 -25.69 -23.61 -43.89
C THR A 13 -24.69 -23.71 -42.74
N PRO A 14 -24.12 -24.90 -42.46
CA PRO A 14 -23.14 -25.06 -41.37
C PRO A 14 -21.96 -24.07 -41.45
N GLY A 15 -21.56 -23.64 -42.65
CA GLY A 15 -20.50 -22.65 -42.86
C GLY A 15 -20.88 -21.22 -42.44
N GLU A 16 -22.14 -20.81 -42.59
CA GLU A 16 -22.64 -19.52 -42.13
C GLU A 16 -22.72 -19.46 -40.59
N PHE A 17 -23.10 -20.58 -39.96
CA PHE A 17 -23.13 -20.69 -38.51
C PHE A 17 -21.74 -20.55 -37.88
N VAL A 18 -20.74 -21.25 -38.42
CA VAL A 18 -19.34 -21.16 -37.96
C VAL A 18 -18.77 -19.75 -38.21
N SER A 19 -19.06 -19.13 -39.36
CA SER A 19 -18.61 -17.78 -39.67
C SER A 19 -19.22 -16.72 -38.73
N GLY A 20 -20.48 -16.90 -38.34
CA GLY A 20 -21.16 -16.05 -37.34
C GLY A 20 -20.54 -16.19 -35.95
N GLN A 21 -20.20 -17.41 -35.52
CA GLN A 21 -19.53 -17.65 -34.23
C GLN A 21 -18.12 -17.05 -34.19
N VAL A 22 -17.32 -17.23 -35.25
CA VAL A 22 -15.97 -16.66 -35.32
C VAL A 22 -16.00 -15.12 -35.29
N ARG A 23 -16.97 -14.51 -35.98
CA ARG A 23 -17.18 -13.05 -35.93
C ARG A 23 -17.55 -12.57 -34.53
N SER A 24 -18.46 -13.27 -33.84
CA SER A 24 -18.85 -12.92 -32.47
C SER A 24 -17.70 -13.06 -31.48
N VAL A 25 -16.87 -14.10 -31.61
CA VAL A 25 -15.66 -14.26 -30.79
C VAL A 25 -14.67 -13.12 -31.06
N ARG A 26 -14.45 -12.76 -32.33
CA ARG A 26 -13.57 -11.65 -32.70
C ARG A 26 -14.06 -10.31 -32.12
N GLU A 27 -15.34 -10.00 -32.25
CA GLU A 27 -15.93 -8.79 -31.68
C GLU A 27 -15.76 -8.74 -30.15
N LYS A 28 -15.96 -9.88 -29.46
CA LYS A 28 -15.70 -9.97 -28.00
C LYS A 28 -14.23 -9.80 -27.64
N VAL A 29 -13.31 -10.38 -28.42
CA VAL A 29 -11.86 -10.23 -28.23
C VAL A 29 -11.44 -8.77 -28.43
N ASP A 30 -11.97 -8.08 -29.44
CA ASP A 30 -11.67 -6.68 -29.72
C ASP A 30 -12.17 -5.76 -28.58
N LEU A 31 -13.37 -6.02 -28.05
CA LEU A 31 -13.91 -5.30 -26.88
C LEU A 31 -13.07 -5.55 -25.61
N LEU A 32 -12.68 -6.80 -25.36
CA LEU A 32 -11.80 -7.14 -24.23
C LEU A 32 -10.42 -6.49 -24.36
N ALA A 33 -9.82 -6.53 -25.55
CA ALA A 33 -8.55 -5.88 -25.84
C ALA A 33 -8.60 -4.37 -25.59
N GLY A 34 -9.71 -3.70 -25.95
CA GLY A 34 -9.95 -2.30 -25.62
C GLY A 34 -9.93 -2.04 -24.10
N SER A 35 -10.66 -2.86 -23.33
CA SER A 35 -10.70 -2.71 -21.86
C SER A 35 -9.35 -2.97 -21.17
N VAL A 36 -8.56 -3.92 -21.69
CA VAL A 36 -7.20 -4.20 -21.18
C VAL A 36 -6.26 -3.04 -21.52
N ALA A 37 -6.39 -2.44 -22.71
CA ALA A 37 -5.60 -1.27 -23.06
C ALA A 37 -5.90 -0.06 -22.17
N GLU A 38 -7.18 0.17 -21.83
CA GLU A 38 -7.60 1.25 -20.92
C GLU A 38 -7.06 1.06 -19.50
N THR A 39 -7.13 -0.17 -18.96
CA THR A 39 -6.61 -0.48 -17.62
C THR A 39 -5.09 -0.34 -17.56
N VAL A 40 -4.35 -0.85 -18.55
CA VAL A 40 -2.89 -0.69 -18.62
C VAL A 40 -2.49 0.79 -18.76
N ALA A 41 -3.24 1.59 -19.51
CA ALA A 41 -2.98 3.02 -19.62
C ALA A 41 -3.17 3.76 -18.28
N ALA A 42 -4.23 3.42 -17.54
CA ALA A 42 -4.49 3.98 -16.22
C ALA A 42 -3.39 3.59 -15.21
N GLU A 43 -2.96 2.32 -15.20
CA GLU A 43 -1.86 1.85 -14.36
C GLU A 43 -0.54 2.55 -14.70
N ALA A 44 -0.23 2.73 -15.99
CA ALA A 44 0.98 3.43 -16.42
C ALA A 44 0.99 4.91 -15.95
N GLN A 45 -0.16 5.58 -16.00
CA GLN A 45 -0.30 6.93 -15.47
C GLN A 45 -0.12 6.98 -13.95
N GLN A 46 -0.71 6.04 -13.21
CA GLN A 46 -0.52 5.95 -11.75
C GLN A 46 0.95 5.69 -11.38
N VAL A 47 1.61 4.73 -12.03
CA VAL A 47 3.04 4.44 -11.81
C VAL A 47 3.90 5.68 -12.13
N SER A 48 3.56 6.44 -13.16
CA SER A 48 4.27 7.68 -13.46
C SER A 48 4.05 8.76 -12.40
N ALA A 49 2.83 8.92 -11.90
CA ALA A 49 2.51 9.86 -10.83
C ALA A 49 3.29 9.53 -9.55
N VAL A 50 3.34 8.26 -9.16
CA VAL A 50 4.11 7.78 -7.99
C VAL A 50 5.60 8.08 -8.14
N ARG A 51 6.20 7.85 -9.32
CA ARG A 51 7.61 8.19 -9.56
C ARG A 51 7.89 9.68 -9.44
N SER A 52 7.01 10.51 -9.99
CA SER A 52 7.13 11.97 -9.89
C SER A 52 7.03 12.42 -8.43
N GLN A 53 6.08 11.87 -7.67
CA GLN A 53 5.88 12.16 -6.26
C GLN A 53 7.11 11.83 -5.39
N VAL A 54 7.73 10.66 -5.59
CA VAL A 54 9.00 10.32 -4.91
C VAL A 54 10.11 11.30 -5.26
N GLY A 55 10.27 11.59 -6.55
CA GLY A 55 11.33 12.46 -7.04
C GLY A 55 11.21 13.87 -6.45
N GLU A 56 10.00 14.40 -6.43
CA GLU A 56 9.67 15.69 -5.82
C GLU A 56 9.94 15.69 -4.32
N TYR A 57 9.48 14.67 -3.60
CA TYR A 57 9.74 14.55 -2.16
C TYR A 57 11.24 14.48 -1.83
N ILE A 58 12.03 13.71 -2.58
CA ILE A 58 13.50 13.68 -2.39
C ILE A 58 14.10 15.07 -2.58
N ARG A 59 13.65 15.80 -3.60
CA ARG A 59 14.12 17.17 -3.89
C ARG A 59 13.75 18.14 -2.78
N GLU A 60 12.54 18.04 -2.24
CA GLU A 60 12.07 18.85 -1.10
C GLU A 60 12.91 18.59 0.15
N GLN A 61 13.06 17.32 0.55
CA GLN A 61 13.85 16.94 1.73
C GLN A 61 15.31 17.37 1.58
N ARG A 62 15.89 17.21 0.40
CA ARG A 62 17.25 17.69 0.10
C ARG A 62 17.36 19.21 0.27
N SER A 63 16.37 19.95 -0.21
CA SER A 63 16.37 21.42 -0.16
C SER A 63 16.17 21.92 1.28
N ALA A 64 15.28 21.28 2.04
CA ALA A 64 15.07 21.54 3.46
C ALA A 64 16.34 21.27 4.29
N ALA A 65 17.05 20.17 3.99
CA ALA A 65 18.33 19.83 4.61
C ALA A 65 19.50 20.70 4.12
N ARG A 66 19.28 21.60 3.14
CA ARG A 66 20.30 22.43 2.48
C ARG A 66 21.47 21.63 1.88
N VAL A 67 21.20 20.41 1.44
CA VAL A 67 22.20 19.52 0.83
C VAL A 67 22.20 19.75 -0.68
N SER A 68 23.38 19.85 -1.29
CA SER A 68 23.47 19.96 -2.75
C SER A 68 23.18 18.62 -3.43
N LEU A 69 22.68 18.64 -4.67
CA LEU A 69 22.45 17.41 -5.46
C LEU A 69 23.74 16.57 -5.59
N ARG A 70 24.90 17.22 -5.77
CA ARG A 70 26.21 16.54 -5.87
C ARG A 70 26.58 15.86 -4.56
N GLU A 71 26.29 16.51 -3.44
CA GLU A 71 26.60 15.95 -2.13
C GLU A 71 25.71 14.77 -1.79
N LEU A 72 24.40 14.87 -2.00
CA LEU A 72 23.48 13.74 -1.80
C LEU A 72 23.84 12.56 -2.70
N ALA A 73 24.20 12.80 -3.96
CA ALA A 73 24.63 11.75 -4.87
C ALA A 73 25.87 11.01 -4.34
N ARG A 74 26.86 11.75 -3.82
CA ARG A 74 28.07 11.16 -3.21
C ARG A 74 27.74 10.35 -1.96
N THR A 75 26.94 10.88 -1.04
CA THR A 75 26.61 10.18 0.22
C THR A 75 25.72 8.95 -0.02
N ALA A 76 24.83 9.01 -1.02
CA ALA A 76 24.00 7.88 -1.43
C ALA A 76 24.73 6.87 -2.33
N GLY A 77 25.99 7.13 -2.73
CA GLY A 77 26.76 6.21 -3.58
C GLY A 77 26.24 6.10 -5.02
N VAL A 78 25.55 7.12 -5.53
CA VAL A 78 24.98 7.16 -6.88
C VAL A 78 25.59 8.25 -7.73
N SER A 79 25.45 8.15 -9.05
CA SER A 79 25.91 9.21 -9.94
C SER A 79 24.99 10.44 -9.86
N ASN A 80 25.58 11.63 -9.98
CA ASN A 80 24.82 12.87 -9.99
C ASN A 80 23.78 12.95 -11.14
N PRO A 81 24.09 12.52 -12.37
CA PRO A 81 23.09 12.45 -13.44
C PRO A 81 21.92 11.52 -13.11
N TYR A 82 22.20 10.38 -12.48
CA TYR A 82 21.16 9.43 -12.07
C TYR A 82 20.22 10.05 -11.03
N LEU A 83 20.76 10.65 -9.96
CA LEU A 83 19.94 11.30 -8.94
C LEU A 83 19.11 12.45 -9.52
N SER A 84 19.67 13.22 -10.45
CA SER A 84 18.91 14.25 -11.19
C SER A 84 17.72 13.68 -11.96
N GLN A 85 17.86 12.48 -12.55
CA GLN A 85 16.75 11.83 -13.24
C GLN A 85 15.69 11.31 -12.26
N VAL A 86 16.11 10.82 -11.09
CA VAL A 86 15.19 10.39 -10.02
C VAL A 86 14.37 11.57 -9.50
N GLU A 87 15.00 12.71 -9.15
CA GLU A 87 14.28 13.90 -8.66
C GLU A 87 13.27 14.49 -9.66
N ARG A 88 13.39 14.14 -10.94
CA ARG A 88 12.46 14.55 -12.00
C ARG A 88 11.42 13.48 -12.36
N GLY A 89 11.39 12.36 -11.63
CA GLY A 89 10.49 11.23 -11.92
C GLY A 89 10.83 10.45 -13.20
N LEU A 90 11.98 10.71 -13.83
CA LEU A 90 12.39 10.10 -15.10
C LEU A 90 12.99 8.70 -14.93
N ARG A 91 13.45 8.36 -13.72
CA ARG A 91 13.97 7.02 -13.40
C ARG A 91 13.33 6.49 -12.13
N LYS A 92 13.05 5.18 -12.15
CA LYS A 92 12.61 4.43 -10.97
C LYS A 92 13.84 3.99 -10.16
N PRO A 93 14.01 4.49 -8.92
CA PRO A 93 15.05 3.98 -8.03
C PRO A 93 14.69 2.61 -7.46
N SER A 94 15.70 1.78 -7.16
CA SER A 94 15.50 0.53 -6.42
C SER A 94 15.31 0.81 -4.92
N ALA A 95 14.81 -0.17 -4.17
CA ALA A 95 14.67 -0.06 -2.71
C ALA A 95 16.02 0.19 -2.00
N GLU A 96 17.10 -0.38 -2.51
CA GLU A 96 18.46 -0.17 -2.01
C GLU A 96 18.93 1.27 -2.23
N ILE A 97 18.70 1.82 -3.43
CA ILE A 97 19.00 3.21 -3.78
C ILE A 97 18.19 4.16 -2.89
N LEU A 98 16.90 3.90 -2.71
CA LEU A 98 16.04 4.69 -1.83
C LEU A 98 16.55 4.67 -0.38
N ALA A 99 16.98 3.50 0.13
CA ALA A 99 17.59 3.41 1.45
C ALA A 99 18.86 4.26 1.56
N ALA A 100 19.71 4.25 0.52
CA ALA A 100 20.93 5.05 0.49
C ALA A 100 20.64 6.56 0.46
N ILE A 101 19.63 6.97 -0.31
CA ILE A 101 19.17 8.36 -0.36
C ILE A 101 18.60 8.79 1.01
N ALA A 102 17.76 7.96 1.65
CA ALA A 102 17.23 8.22 2.99
C ALA A 102 18.35 8.43 4.02
N ARG A 103 19.37 7.55 4.01
CA ARG A 103 20.56 7.72 4.86
C ARG A 103 21.30 9.03 4.58
N GLY A 104 21.49 9.38 3.31
CA GLY A 104 22.13 10.64 2.89
C GLY A 104 21.37 11.89 3.34
N LEU A 105 20.03 11.80 3.40
CA LEU A 105 19.14 12.86 3.87
C LEU A 105 18.86 12.82 5.39
N LYS A 106 19.30 11.77 6.08
CA LYS A 106 19.01 11.51 7.51
C LYS A 106 17.50 11.46 7.81
N ILE A 107 16.72 10.85 6.92
CA ILE A 107 15.29 10.60 7.08
C ILE A 107 15.00 9.10 7.13
N SER A 108 13.77 8.73 7.51
CA SER A 108 13.34 7.33 7.47
C SER A 108 13.27 6.81 6.02
N ALA A 109 13.82 5.61 5.80
CA ALA A 109 13.68 4.91 4.52
C ALA A 109 12.23 4.49 4.26
N GLU A 110 11.47 4.23 5.31
CA GLU A 110 10.03 3.91 5.25
C GLU A 110 9.25 5.01 4.54
N SER A 111 9.49 6.27 4.90
CA SER A 111 8.82 7.42 4.27
C SER A 111 9.09 7.47 2.76
N LEU A 112 10.30 7.13 2.30
CA LEU A 112 10.60 7.04 0.88
C LEU A 112 9.93 5.84 0.20
N TYR A 113 9.82 4.71 0.89
CA TYR A 113 9.13 3.53 0.37
C TYR A 113 7.63 3.75 0.21
N GLU A 114 7.02 4.47 1.15
CA GLU A 114 5.62 4.90 1.08
C GLU A 114 5.38 5.84 -0.10
N GLN A 115 6.22 6.87 -0.28
CA GLN A 115 6.10 7.75 -1.44
C GLN A 115 6.30 6.98 -2.74
N ALA A 116 7.14 5.94 -2.74
CA ALA A 116 7.42 5.10 -3.90
C ALA A 116 6.35 4.05 -4.21
N GLY A 117 5.31 3.95 -3.38
CA GLY A 117 4.31 2.88 -3.48
C GLY A 117 4.93 1.48 -3.37
N ILE A 118 6.14 1.37 -2.80
CA ILE A 118 6.79 0.10 -2.48
C ILE A 118 6.24 -0.44 -1.16
N LEU A 119 5.95 0.49 -0.24
CA LEU A 119 5.21 0.20 0.96
C LEU A 119 3.79 0.74 0.76
N ASP A 120 2.81 -0.14 0.78
CA ASP A 120 1.42 0.30 0.91
C ASP A 120 1.31 1.08 2.21
N ARG A 121 0.72 2.27 2.13
CA ARG A 121 0.31 3.05 3.29
C ARG A 121 -0.86 2.31 3.96
N ARG A 122 -0.59 1.14 4.54
CA ARG A 122 -1.50 0.51 5.51
C ARG A 122 -1.59 1.50 6.64
N ALA A 123 -2.72 2.16 6.73
CA ALA A 123 -2.93 3.18 7.73
C ALA A 123 -2.97 2.50 9.10
N GLY A 124 -2.12 2.92 10.03
CA GLY A 124 -2.13 2.35 11.39
C GLY A 124 -0.80 1.81 11.85
N ASN A 125 -0.79 1.43 13.14
CA ASN A 125 0.35 0.84 13.80
C ASN A 125 0.54 -0.60 13.28
N PRO A 126 1.71 -0.95 12.71
CA PRO A 126 1.99 -2.30 12.22
C PRO A 126 1.91 -3.36 13.31
N ASP A 127 2.23 -3.02 14.56
CA ASP A 127 2.12 -3.95 15.69
C ASP A 127 0.67 -4.31 16.00
N THR A 128 -0.27 -3.35 15.86
CA THR A 128 -1.70 -3.59 16.03
C THR A 128 -2.25 -4.49 14.93
N VAL A 129 -1.86 -4.24 13.68
CA VAL A 129 -2.26 -5.08 12.54
C VAL A 129 -1.69 -6.50 12.70
N ALA A 130 -0.45 -6.63 13.17
CA ALA A 130 0.18 -7.92 13.45
C ALA A 130 -0.56 -8.68 14.57
N ALA A 131 -0.90 -7.99 15.67
CA ALA A 131 -1.65 -8.57 16.78
C ALA A 131 -3.03 -9.08 16.35
N ILE A 132 -3.77 -8.34 15.52
CA ILE A 132 -5.07 -8.79 14.97
C ILE A 132 -4.89 -10.05 14.11
N ARG A 133 -3.80 -10.14 13.34
CA ARG A 133 -3.54 -11.31 12.49
C ARG A 133 -3.19 -12.57 13.28
N SER A 134 -2.44 -12.42 14.38
CA SER A 134 -2.01 -13.55 15.23
C SER A 134 -3.04 -13.97 16.28
N ASP A 135 -4.21 -13.33 16.33
CA ASP A 135 -5.29 -13.73 17.24
C ASP A 135 -6.00 -14.99 16.72
N ASP A 136 -5.77 -16.10 17.42
CA ASP A 136 -6.36 -17.42 17.10
C ASP A 136 -7.86 -17.50 17.40
N GLN A 137 -8.43 -16.55 18.16
CA GLN A 137 -9.87 -16.50 18.42
C GLN A 137 -10.66 -15.87 17.26
N LEU A 138 -9.97 -15.24 16.30
CA LEU A 138 -10.59 -14.59 15.16
C LEU A 138 -10.55 -15.47 13.90
N SER A 139 -11.67 -15.52 13.18
CA SER A 139 -11.69 -16.10 11.83
C SER A 139 -10.94 -15.20 10.85
N GLU A 140 -10.40 -15.77 9.76
CA GLU A 140 -9.72 -15.00 8.70
C GLU A 140 -10.61 -13.89 8.11
N ARG A 141 -11.92 -14.13 8.02
CA ARG A 141 -12.89 -13.12 7.60
C ARG A 141 -12.99 -11.97 8.60
N HIS A 142 -13.02 -12.26 9.91
CA HIS A 142 -13.10 -11.24 10.95
C HIS A 142 -11.80 -10.42 11.04
N LYS A 143 -10.65 -11.08 10.90
CA LYS A 143 -9.35 -10.40 10.81
C LYS A 143 -9.32 -9.40 9.67
N ALA A 144 -9.77 -9.81 8.48
CA ALA A 144 -9.81 -8.94 7.31
C ALA A 144 -10.68 -7.69 7.55
N VAL A 145 -11.89 -7.86 8.11
CA VAL A 145 -12.81 -6.74 8.39
C VAL A 145 -12.25 -5.80 9.47
N LEU A 146 -11.65 -6.34 10.53
CA LEU A 146 -11.07 -5.52 11.60
C LEU A 146 -9.89 -4.68 11.11
N ILE A 147 -9.04 -5.27 10.27
CA ILE A 147 -7.91 -4.57 9.67
C ILE A 147 -8.43 -3.47 8.74
N GLU A 148 -9.40 -3.75 7.89
CA GLU A 148 -10.00 -2.77 6.99
C GLU A 148 -10.60 -1.58 7.76
N LEU A 149 -11.38 -1.87 8.81
CA LEU A 149 -12.01 -0.85 9.63
C LEU A 149 -10.96 -0.02 10.39
N TYR A 150 -9.96 -0.68 10.96
CA TYR A 150 -8.85 -0.03 11.65
C TYR A 150 -8.08 0.91 10.72
N GLU A 151 -7.67 0.43 9.55
CA GLU A 151 -6.95 1.23 8.56
C GLU A 151 -7.81 2.41 8.08
N THR A 152 -9.12 2.20 7.94
CA THR A 152 -10.06 3.27 7.58
C THR A 152 -10.12 4.36 8.63
N TYR A 153 -10.29 4.00 9.91
CA TYR A 153 -10.33 4.97 11.00
C TYR A 153 -9.01 5.71 11.16
N VAL A 154 -7.87 5.02 11.10
CA VAL A 154 -6.56 5.70 11.23
C VAL A 154 -6.37 6.72 10.10
N ARG A 155 -6.78 6.37 8.87
CA ARG A 155 -6.73 7.27 7.72
C ARG A 155 -7.62 8.50 7.94
N GLU A 156 -8.82 8.30 8.47
CA GLU A 156 -9.78 9.37 8.79
C GLU A 156 -9.25 10.30 9.90
N TYR A 157 -8.64 9.74 10.96
CA TYR A 157 -8.00 10.52 12.03
C TYR A 157 -6.79 11.32 11.54
N ALA A 158 -5.97 10.76 10.64
CA ALA A 158 -4.84 11.46 10.06
C ALA A 158 -5.27 12.69 9.25
N VAL A 159 -6.44 12.63 8.59
CA VAL A 159 -7.01 13.74 7.81
C VAL A 159 -7.72 14.77 8.70
N SER A 160 -8.37 14.34 9.80
CA SER A 160 -9.13 15.20 10.71
C SER A 160 -8.29 15.89 11.80
N GLY A 161 -7.00 15.57 11.93
CA GLY A 161 -6.02 16.43 12.59
C GLY A 161 -6.02 16.44 14.13
N THR A 162 -6.53 15.40 14.80
CA THR A 162 -6.30 15.21 16.25
C THR A 162 -6.19 13.72 16.55
N PRO A 163 -4.99 13.19 16.85
CA PRO A 163 -4.87 11.83 17.33
C PRO A 163 -5.58 11.69 18.70
N PRO A 164 -6.17 10.53 19.03
CA PRO A 164 -6.58 10.27 20.39
C PRO A 164 -5.35 10.41 21.29
N SER A 165 -5.35 11.44 22.13
CA SER A 165 -4.32 11.65 23.14
C SER A 165 -4.17 10.35 23.95
N PRO A 166 -2.95 9.79 24.14
CA PRO A 166 -2.78 8.67 25.04
C PRO A 166 -3.04 9.19 26.46
N ALA A 167 -4.30 9.14 26.87
CA ALA A 167 -4.68 9.37 28.24
C ALA A 167 -4.00 8.30 29.10
N ARG A 168 -2.93 8.73 29.78
CA ARG A 168 -2.36 8.20 31.02
C ARG A 168 -2.94 6.86 31.47
N THR A 169 -2.20 5.79 31.22
CA THR A 169 -2.16 4.61 32.10
C THR A 169 -0.71 4.27 32.41
N ALA A 170 0.02 5.26 32.95
CA ALA A 170 1.12 5.01 33.87
C ALA A 170 0.63 5.47 35.25
N GLY A 171 0.26 4.52 36.11
CA GLY A 171 -0.30 4.82 37.43
C GLY A 171 -0.69 3.59 38.23
N THR A 172 0.29 3.02 38.93
CA THR A 172 0.17 2.42 40.28
C THR A 172 -0.45 1.02 40.39
N ALA A 173 0.42 0.03 40.49
CA ALA A 173 0.12 -1.21 41.23
C ALA A 173 -0.23 -0.87 42.69
N PRO A 174 -1.27 -1.44 43.30
CA PRO A 174 -1.50 -1.31 44.74
C PRO A 174 -0.39 -2.09 45.45
N GLY A 175 0.32 -1.39 46.34
CA GLY A 175 1.35 -1.99 47.18
C GLY A 175 0.81 -3.17 47.98
N VAL A 176 1.52 -4.28 47.90
CA VAL A 176 1.43 -5.38 48.87
C VAL A 176 1.79 -4.79 50.25
N PRO A 177 0.93 -4.89 51.28
CA PRO A 177 1.32 -4.47 52.62
C PRO A 177 2.46 -5.37 53.13
N PRO A 178 3.47 -4.82 53.82
CA PRO A 178 4.54 -5.63 54.39
C PRO A 178 3.97 -6.60 55.43
N ALA A 179 4.38 -7.86 55.35
CA ALA A 179 4.07 -8.90 56.33
C ALA A 179 4.58 -8.49 57.72
N PRO A 180 3.85 -8.78 58.81
CA PRO A 180 4.35 -8.54 60.16
C PRO A 180 5.49 -9.53 60.49
N ASP A 181 6.57 -9.01 61.05
CA ASP A 181 7.76 -9.77 61.48
C ASP A 181 7.40 -10.93 62.42
N PRO A 182 8.07 -12.10 62.29
CA PRO A 182 7.91 -13.19 63.22
C PRO A 182 8.62 -12.86 64.54
N ASN A 183 7.81 -12.77 65.60
CA ASN A 183 8.22 -12.65 66.99
C ASN A 183 9.38 -13.60 67.37
N PRO A 184 10.51 -13.11 67.94
CA PRO A 184 11.50 -13.97 68.54
C PRO A 184 11.08 -14.38 69.96
N SER A 185 11.06 -15.70 70.16
CA SER A 185 10.90 -16.42 71.41
C SER A 185 11.68 -15.84 72.61
N LYS A 186 10.99 -15.80 73.76
CA LYS A 186 11.40 -16.22 75.13
C LYS A 186 12.87 -16.02 75.59
N GLU A 187 13.04 -15.17 76.60
CA GLU A 187 13.80 -15.33 77.87
C GLU A 187 13.48 -14.08 78.73
N SER A 188 13.25 -14.05 80.05
CA SER A 188 13.46 -14.98 81.16
C SER A 188 12.53 -14.57 82.32
N ALA A 189 11.89 -15.54 82.99
CA ALA A 189 11.60 -15.57 84.44
C ALA A 189 11.07 -16.95 84.80
#